data_AF-A0A099GD19-F1
#
_entry.id   AF-A0A099GD19-F1
#
_cell.length_a   1.000
_cell.length_b   1.000
_cell.length_c   1.000
_cell.angle_alpha   90.00
_cell.angle_beta   90.00
_cell.angle_gamma   90.00
#
_symmetry.space_group_name_H-M   'P 1'
#
loop_
_entity.id
_entity.type
_entity.pdbx_description
1 polymer ?
#
loop_
_entity_poly.entity_id
_entity_poly.type
_entity_poly.pdbx_seq_one_letter_code
_entity_poly.pdbx_strand_id
1 'polypeptide(L)' 'MTRRTTDNSEALSAFIGKKAEIDAMLVRLTALSDEHFNAHPDEVTWGHVGTLEHYASLLKRITDSAFGEGEHAR' A
#
# COMPACT_ATOMS: atom_id res chain seq x y z
N MET A 1 -40.69 -15.90 -11.66
CA MET A 1 -39.23 -15.88 -11.38
C MET A 1 -38.83 -14.47 -11.00
N THR A 2 -38.81 -14.15 -9.71
CA THR A 2 -38.27 -12.87 -9.22
C THR A 2 -36.75 -13.01 -9.17
N ARG A 3 -36.07 -12.33 -10.09
CA ARG A 3 -34.61 -12.14 -10.05
C ARG A 3 -34.32 -11.39 -8.75
N ARG A 4 -33.89 -12.10 -7.71
CA ARG A 4 -33.22 -11.47 -6.56
C ARG A 4 -31.96 -10.86 -7.11
N THR A 5 -32.00 -9.55 -7.39
CA THR A 5 -30.80 -8.73 -7.47
C THR A 5 -30.10 -8.93 -6.13
N THR A 6 -29.00 -9.69 -6.12
CA THR A 6 -28.14 -9.78 -4.95
C THR A 6 -27.70 -8.37 -4.63
N ASP A 7 -28.17 -7.86 -3.49
CA ASP A 7 -27.85 -6.53 -3.02
C ASP A 7 -26.37 -6.52 -2.61
N ASN A 8 -25.53 -5.97 -3.48
CA ASN A 8 -24.09 -5.87 -3.25
C ASN A 8 -23.72 -4.63 -2.41
N SER A 9 -24.71 -3.91 -1.86
CA SER A 9 -24.47 -2.67 -1.11
C SER A 9 -23.55 -2.86 0.10
N GLU A 10 -23.69 -3.96 0.85
CA GLU A 10 -22.81 -4.28 1.98
C GLU A 10 -21.36 -4.51 1.52
N ALA A 11 -21.17 -5.31 0.45
CA ALA A 11 -19.86 -5.59 -0.10
C ALA A 11 -19.20 -4.31 -0.66
N LEU A 12 -19.99 -3.45 -1.33
CA LEU A 12 -19.53 -2.16 -1.85
C LEU A 12 -19.12 -1.22 -0.71
N SER A 13 -19.92 -1.14 0.35
CA SER A 13 -19.61 -0.34 1.54
C SER A 13 -18.31 -0.81 2.20
N ALA A 14 -18.16 -2.13 2.39
CA ALA A 14 -16.94 -2.72 2.93
C ALA A 14 -15.72 -2.43 2.04
N PHE A 15 -15.86 -2.53 0.71
CA PHE A 15 -14.80 -2.22 -0.24
C PHE A 15 -14.37 -0.75 -0.16
N ILE A 16 -15.32 0.18 -0.14
CA ILE A 16 -15.03 1.63 -0.01
C ILE A 16 -14.30 1.91 1.31
N GLY A 17 -14.75 1.29 2.41
CA GLY A 17 -14.10 1.42 3.72
C GLY A 17 -12.64 0.94 3.66
N LYS A 18 -12.40 -0.24 3.11
CA LYS A 18 -11.03 -0.79 2.97
C LYS A 18 -10.15 0.03 2.03
N LYS A 19 -10.71 0.55 0.93
CA LYS A 19 -9.99 1.47 0.05
C LYS A 19 -9.58 2.73 0.81
N ALA A 20 -10.51 3.36 1.55
CA ALA A 20 -10.22 4.58 2.30
C ALA A 20 -9.14 4.37 3.36
N GLU A 21 -9.13 3.20 4.04
CA GLU A 21 -8.06 2.81 4.95
C GLU A 21 -6.69 2.74 4.24
N ILE A 22 -6.63 2.12 3.05
CA ILE A 22 -5.41 2.03 2.24
C ILE A 22 -4.96 3.42 1.77
N ASP A 23 -5.87 4.22 1.23
CA ASP A 23 -5.57 5.60 0.78
C ASP A 23 -4.95 6.42 1.93
N ALA A 24 -5.50 6.31 3.15
CA ALA A 24 -4.96 6.99 4.33
C ALA A 24 -3.58 6.45 4.77
N MET A 25 -3.28 5.17 4.54
CA MET A 25 -1.92 4.63 4.76
C MET A 25 -0.94 5.15 3.72
N LEU A 26 -1.33 5.21 2.45
CA LEU A 26 -0.49 5.73 1.37
C LEU A 26 -0.15 7.21 1.58
N VAL A 27 -1.12 8.05 1.95
CA VAL A 27 -0.88 9.47 2.26
C VAL A 27 0.15 9.64 3.38
N ARG A 28 0.08 8.82 4.44
CA ARG A 28 1.05 8.86 5.54
C ARG A 28 2.46 8.46 5.09
N LEU A 29 2.57 7.45 4.23
CA LEU A 29 3.87 7.04 3.68
C LEU A 29 4.45 8.11 2.75
N THR A 30 3.63 8.78 1.95
CA THR A 30 4.07 9.90 1.12
C THR A 30 4.60 11.05 1.98
N ALA A 31 3.85 11.47 3.01
CA ALA A 31 4.30 12.51 3.94
C ALA A 31 5.62 12.12 4.64
N LEU A 32 5.75 10.87 5.09
CA LEU A 32 6.99 10.36 5.67
C LEU A 32 8.16 10.40 4.67
N SER A 33 7.91 10.10 3.40
CA SER A 33 8.91 10.20 2.34
C SER A 33 9.34 11.65 2.09
N ASP A 34 8.40 12.60 2.11
CA ASP A 34 8.70 14.03 1.97
C ASP A 34 9.58 14.52 3.14
N GLU A 35 9.36 13.97 4.34
CA GLU A 35 10.19 14.16 5.53
C GLU A 35 11.46 13.29 5.54
N HIS A 36 11.87 12.74 4.39
CA HIS A 36 13.09 11.94 4.22
C HIS A 36 13.15 10.73 5.17
N PHE A 37 11.99 10.14 5.47
CA PHE A 37 11.82 9.09 6.46
C PHE A 37 12.33 9.46 7.86
N ASN A 38 12.23 10.75 8.21
CA ASN A 38 12.78 11.33 9.45
C ASN A 38 14.29 11.13 9.61
N ALA A 39 15.03 10.89 8.53
CA ALA A 39 16.48 10.75 8.57
C ALA A 39 17.15 12.07 8.19
N HIS A 40 18.00 12.59 9.08
CA HIS A 40 18.86 13.71 8.75
C HIS A 40 20.07 13.22 7.94
N PRO A 41 20.49 13.91 6.86
CA PRO A 41 21.60 13.46 6.00
C PRO A 41 22.89 13.09 6.75
N ASP A 42 23.23 13.83 7.80
CA ASP A 42 24.43 13.61 8.61
C ASP A 42 24.31 12.41 9.58
N GLU A 43 23.10 11.92 9.82
CA GLU A 43 22.80 10.80 10.72
C GLU A 43 22.46 9.51 9.96
N VAL A 44 22.42 9.57 8.62
CA VAL A 44 22.14 8.39 7.77
C VAL A 44 23.23 7.35 7.97
N THR A 45 22.79 6.11 8.19
CA THR A 45 23.67 4.94 8.34
C THR A 45 23.17 3.79 7.48
N TRP A 46 23.99 2.76 7.32
CA TRP A 46 23.56 1.50 6.68
C TRP A 46 22.36 0.84 7.35
N GLY A 47 22.12 1.10 8.64
CA GLY A 47 20.90 0.66 9.33
C GLY A 47 19.64 1.29 8.73
N HIS A 48 19.68 2.61 8.44
CA HIS A 48 18.59 3.32 7.78
C HIS A 48 18.34 2.79 6.37
N VAL A 49 19.42 2.50 5.62
CA VAL A 49 19.31 1.89 4.29
C VAL A 49 18.59 0.54 4.36
N GLY A 50 18.97 -0.33 5.30
CA GLY A 50 18.30 -1.62 5.49
C GLY A 50 16.82 -1.50 5.86
N THR A 51 16.44 -0.48 6.65
CA THR A 51 15.02 -0.18 6.93
C THR A 51 14.26 0.22 5.66
N LEU A 52 14.83 1.09 4.83
CA LEU A 52 14.20 1.50 3.58
C LEU A 52 14.12 0.36 2.56
N GLU A 53 15.12 -0.49 2.46
CA GLU A 53 15.08 -1.71 1.64
C GLU A 53 13.93 -2.62 2.06
N HIS A 54 13.72 -2.79 3.37
CA HIS A 54 12.60 -3.57 3.88
C HIS A 54 11.25 -2.96 3.45
N TYR A 55 11.05 -1.65 3.64
CA TYR A 55 9.81 -0.97 3.23
C TYR A 55 9.58 -1.05 1.72
N ALA A 56 10.62 -0.84 0.92
CA ALA A 56 10.56 -0.97 -0.53
C ALA A 56 10.15 -2.40 -0.95
N SER A 57 10.68 -3.44 -0.28
CA SER A 57 10.32 -4.83 -0.56
C SER A 57 8.82 -5.12 -0.31
N LEU A 58 8.24 -4.53 0.74
CA LEU A 58 6.83 -4.72 1.09
C LEU A 58 5.93 -4.01 0.07
N LEU A 59 6.25 -2.76 -0.28
CA LEU A 59 5.53 -2.02 -1.30
C LEU A 59 5.60 -2.74 -2.65
N LYS A 60 6.78 -3.21 -3.03
CA LYS A 60 6.98 -3.96 -4.27
C LYS A 60 6.12 -5.22 -4.32
N ARG A 61 6.05 -6.01 -3.26
CA ARG A 61 5.19 -7.21 -3.23
C ARG A 61 3.71 -6.87 -3.41
N ILE A 62 3.26 -5.74 -2.85
CA ILE A 62 1.89 -5.27 -3.01
C ILE A 62 1.63 -4.84 -4.46
N THR A 63 2.54 -4.08 -5.06
CA THR A 63 2.40 -3.61 -6.46
C THR A 63 2.50 -4.77 -7.44
N ASP A 64 3.47 -5.67 -7.26
CA ASP A 64 3.65 -6.87 -8.09
C ASP A 64 2.37 -7.72 -8.10
N SER A 65 1.75 -7.93 -6.93
CA SER A 65 0.48 -8.63 -6.81
C SER A 65 -0.70 -7.88 -7.45
N ALA A 66 -0.75 -6.55 -7.32
CA ALA A 66 -1.84 -5.73 -7.84
C ALA A 66 -1.81 -5.56 -9.37
N PHE A 67 -0.63 -5.51 -9.96
CA PHE A 67 -0.44 -5.29 -11.40
C PHE A 67 -0.08 -6.56 -12.18
N GLY A 68 0.14 -7.68 -11.48
CA GLY A 68 0.59 -8.92 -12.12
C GLY A 68 2.01 -8.78 -12.66
N GLU A 69 2.90 -8.18 -11.86
CA GLU A 69 4.31 -8.00 -12.18
C GLU A 69 5.18 -8.94 -11.32
N GLY A 70 6.47 -9.06 -11.61
CA GLY A 70 7.39 -9.88 -10.83
C GLY A 70 7.02 -11.37 -10.82
N GLU A 71 6.88 -11.96 -9.62
CA GLU A 71 6.49 -13.38 -9.46
C GLU A 71 5.06 -13.69 -9.92
N HIS A 72 4.25 -12.64 -10.14
CA HIS A 72 2.86 -12.75 -10.58
C HIS A 72 2.67 -12.39 -12.06
N ALA A 73 3.74 -12.10 -12.78
CA ALA A 73 3.70 -11.93 -14.23
C ALA A 73 3.30 -13.25 -14.92
N ARG A 74 2.31 -13.16 -15.81
CA ARG A 74 1.86 -14.26 -16.66
C ARG A 74 2.56 -14.26 -18.01
#